data_AF-A0A9E5HS28-F1
#
_entry.id   AF-A0A9E5HS28-F1
#
_cell.length_a   1.000
_cell.length_b   1.000
_cell.length_c   1.000
_cell.angle_alpha   90.00
_cell.angle_beta   90.00
_cell.angle_gamma   90.00
#
_symmetry.space_group_name_H-M   'P 1'
#
loop_
_entity.id
_entity.type
_entity.pdbx_description
1 polymer ?
#
loop_
_entity_poly.entity_id
_entity_poly.type
_entity_poly.pdbx_seq_one_letter_code
_entity_poly.pdbx_strand_id
1 'polypeptide(L)'
;KDPIERSHAVTSIRLGGKNGTKLRQWLQTKSGLTIGIGLGMSEPGDPNGDGFVRFGHMGHVNAQMIMALLGAVEAGLNAIKYKHGNGGLEAASRVLSSI
;
A
#
# COMPACT_ATOMS: atom_id res chain seq x y z
N LYS A 1 4.55 -13.03 11.76
CA LYS A 1 3.93 -12.05 12.69
C LYS A 1 2.49 -12.43 12.90
N ASP A 2 2.12 -12.61 14.16
CA ASP A 2 0.76 -12.96 14.58
C ASP A 2 -0.23 -11.91 14.05
N PRO A 3 -1.35 -12.31 13.42
CA PRO A 3 -2.42 -11.39 13.04
C PRO A 3 -2.92 -10.48 14.16
N ILE A 4 -2.96 -10.97 15.41
CA ILE A 4 -3.50 -10.20 16.55
C ILE A 4 -2.60 -9.04 16.96
N GLU A 5 -1.31 -9.11 16.63
CA GLU A 5 -0.33 -8.06 16.91
C GLU A 5 -0.27 -6.99 15.81
N ARG A 6 -1.11 -7.09 14.76
CA ARG A 6 -1.09 -6.15 13.64
C ARG A 6 -1.90 -4.90 13.96
N SER A 7 -1.42 -3.76 13.50
CA SER A 7 -2.14 -2.49 13.67
C SER A 7 -3.44 -2.47 12.85
N HIS A 8 -4.51 -2.01 13.48
CA HIS A 8 -5.78 -1.66 12.83
C HIS A 8 -5.81 -0.25 12.23
N ALA A 9 -4.72 0.52 12.35
CA ALA A 9 -4.65 1.91 11.89
C ALA A 9 -3.73 2.11 10.68
N VAL A 10 -2.74 1.22 10.50
CA VAL A 10 -1.76 1.31 9.41
C VAL A 10 -1.26 -0.05 8.98
N THR A 11 -1.13 -0.26 7.67
CA THR A 11 -0.46 -1.43 7.08
C THR A 11 0.87 -1.00 6.45
N SER A 12 1.97 -1.60 6.88
CA SER A 12 3.28 -1.42 6.26
C SER A 12 3.54 -2.50 5.21
N ILE A 13 4.02 -2.12 4.04
CA ILE A 13 4.25 -3.02 2.91
C ILE A 13 5.70 -2.93 2.47
N ARG A 14 6.34 -4.09 2.30
CA ARG A 14 7.69 -4.24 1.75
C ARG A 14 7.58 -4.65 0.28
N LEU A 15 8.06 -3.79 -0.61
CA LEU A 15 8.15 -4.00 -2.06
C LEU A 15 9.61 -4.21 -2.53
N GLY A 16 10.59 -3.91 -1.66
CA GLY A 16 12.02 -4.06 -1.95
C GLY A 16 12.56 -3.09 -2.99
N GLY A 17 13.90 -2.95 -3.01
CA GLY A 17 14.59 -2.03 -3.91
C GLY A 17 14.02 -0.60 -3.82
N LYS A 18 13.83 0.07 -4.96
CA LYS A 18 13.24 1.42 -5.02
C LYS A 18 11.73 1.43 -5.28
N ASN A 19 11.06 0.30 -5.14
CA ASN A 19 9.68 0.13 -5.60
C ASN A 19 8.67 0.93 -4.76
N GLY A 20 8.90 1.11 -3.46
CA GLY A 20 8.07 1.96 -2.62
C GLY A 20 8.11 3.42 -3.07
N THR A 21 9.31 3.96 -3.30
CA THR A 21 9.49 5.32 -3.82
C THR A 21 8.86 5.50 -5.20
N LYS A 22 9.06 4.56 -6.13
CA LYS A 22 8.42 4.59 -7.46
C LYS A 22 6.89 4.59 -7.37
N LEU A 23 6.33 3.72 -6.52
CA LEU A 23 4.88 3.64 -6.32
C LEU A 23 4.33 4.93 -5.74
N ARG A 24 4.98 5.49 -4.69
CA ARG A 24 4.60 6.78 -4.10
C ARG A 24 4.56 7.90 -5.14
N GLN A 25 5.63 8.03 -5.92
CA GLN A 25 5.73 9.05 -6.96
C GLN A 25 4.62 8.91 -8.01
N TRP A 26 4.36 7.69 -8.47
CA TRP A 26 3.30 7.46 -9.45
C TRP A 26 1.93 7.79 -8.87
N LEU A 27 1.61 7.28 -7.68
CA LEU A 27 0.31 7.51 -7.04
C LEU A 27 0.06 9.00 -6.83
N GLN A 28 1.03 9.72 -6.27
CA GLN A 28 0.91 11.15 -5.98
C GLN A 28 0.70 11.96 -7.26
N THR A 29 1.43 11.63 -8.34
CA THR A 29 1.43 12.44 -9.57
C THR A 29 0.39 12.03 -10.61
N LYS A 30 -0.11 10.79 -10.58
CA LYS A 30 -1.04 10.25 -11.59
C LYS A 30 -2.43 9.95 -11.06
N SER A 31 -2.56 9.60 -9.77
CA SER A 31 -3.86 9.28 -9.16
C SER A 31 -4.32 10.31 -8.12
N GLY A 32 -3.43 11.20 -7.67
CA GLY A 32 -3.70 12.10 -6.54
C GLY A 32 -3.67 11.43 -5.16
N LEU A 33 -3.44 10.11 -5.09
CA LEU A 33 -3.33 9.38 -3.83
C LEU A 33 -1.97 9.60 -3.17
N THR A 34 -1.97 9.99 -1.90
CA THR A 34 -0.77 10.05 -1.06
C THR A 34 -0.72 8.85 -0.11
N ILE A 35 0.41 8.14 -0.11
CA ILE A 35 0.70 7.05 0.83
C ILE A 35 2.00 7.34 1.60
N GLY A 36 2.13 6.78 2.80
CA GLY A 36 3.24 7.08 3.70
C GLY A 36 4.57 6.41 3.31
N ILE A 37 5.68 7.01 3.74
CA ILE A 37 7.03 6.43 3.63
C ILE A 37 7.29 5.39 4.72
N GLY A 38 8.23 4.46 4.51
CA GLY A 38 8.76 3.62 5.59
C GLY A 38 9.60 4.45 6.56
N LEU A 39 9.17 4.57 7.82
CA LEU A 39 9.96 5.20 8.88
C LEU A 39 10.65 4.11 9.70
N GLY A 40 11.97 4.19 9.86
CA GLY A 40 12.75 3.18 10.58
C GLY A 40 12.81 1.81 9.88
N MET A 41 12.49 1.74 8.59
CA MET A 41 12.45 0.51 7.78
C MET A 41 13.64 0.45 6.82
N SER A 42 14.81 0.92 7.26
CA SER A 42 16.06 0.87 6.50
C SER A 42 16.62 -0.55 6.47
N GLU A 43 17.17 -0.95 5.33
CA GLU A 43 17.85 -2.24 5.16
C GLU A 43 19.29 -2.01 4.67
N PRO A 44 20.21 -2.97 4.83
CA PRO A 44 21.60 -2.80 4.37
C PRO A 44 21.74 -2.41 2.89
N GLY A 45 20.82 -2.85 2.03
CA GLY A 45 20.75 -2.48 0.60
C GLY A 45 19.76 -1.36 0.28
N ASP A 46 19.09 -0.81 1.29
CA ASP A 46 18.08 0.24 1.17
C ASP A 46 18.08 1.13 2.43
N PRO A 47 19.14 1.96 2.62
CA PRO A 47 19.31 2.75 3.84
C PRO A 47 18.20 3.81 4.02
N ASN A 48 17.49 4.17 2.95
CA ASN A 48 16.43 5.16 2.96
C ASN A 48 15.02 4.55 3.14
N GLY A 49 14.90 3.22 3.15
CA GLY A 49 13.60 2.54 3.20
C GLY A 49 12.74 2.81 1.94
N ASP A 50 13.37 3.01 0.79
CA ASP A 50 12.73 3.22 -0.51
C ASP A 50 11.89 2.01 -0.96
N GLY A 51 12.13 0.85 -0.38
CA GLY A 51 11.40 -0.40 -0.61
C GLY A 51 10.12 -0.51 0.22
N PHE A 52 9.79 0.48 1.05
CA PHE A 52 8.67 0.42 1.98
C PHE A 52 7.65 1.55 1.77
N VAL A 53 6.38 1.22 2.00
CA VAL A 53 5.26 2.17 2.04
C VAL A 53 4.32 1.86 3.19
N ARG A 54 3.51 2.85 3.58
CA ARG A 54 2.47 2.70 4.61
C ARG A 54 1.11 3.14 4.07
N PHE A 55 0.10 2.29 4.27
CA PHE A 55 -1.30 2.62 4.02
C PHE A 55 -1.96 2.96 5.34
N GLY A 56 -2.32 4.23 5.53
CA GLY A 56 -3.13 4.66 6.66
C GLY A 56 -4.59 4.35 6.41
N HIS A 57 -5.27 3.78 7.39
CA HIS A 57 -6.70 3.43 7.34
C HIS A 57 -7.38 3.74 8.68
N MET A 58 -7.03 4.91 9.22
CA MET A 58 -7.49 5.42 10.52
C MET A 58 -8.26 6.74 10.37
N GLY A 59 -9.13 7.04 11.34
CA GLY A 59 -9.94 8.26 11.35
C GLY A 59 -11.22 8.12 10.54
N HIS A 60 -11.64 9.19 9.87
CA HIS A 60 -12.85 9.17 9.05
C HIS A 60 -12.58 8.50 7.70
N VAL A 61 -12.73 7.18 7.66
CA VAL A 61 -12.54 6.32 6.49
C VAL A 61 -13.75 5.42 6.34
N ASN A 62 -14.13 5.11 5.09
CA ASN A 62 -15.22 4.19 4.78
C ASN A 62 -14.82 3.18 3.70
N ALA A 63 -15.71 2.21 3.43
CA ALA A 63 -15.46 1.13 2.49
C ALA A 63 -15.06 1.60 1.09
N GLN A 64 -15.73 2.64 0.54
CA GLN A 64 -15.39 3.13 -0.80
C GLN A 64 -13.98 3.72 -0.86
N MET A 65 -13.55 4.43 0.19
CA MET A 65 -12.22 5.03 0.24
C MET A 65 -11.12 3.97 0.24
N ILE A 66 -11.34 2.86 0.96
CA ILE A 66 -10.42 1.72 0.96
C ILE A 66 -10.38 1.05 -0.41
N MET A 67 -11.53 0.84 -1.06
CA MET A 67 -11.58 0.29 -2.41
C MET A 67 -10.85 1.19 -3.42
N ALA A 68 -11.04 2.52 -3.34
CA ALA A 68 -10.33 3.48 -4.19
C ALA A 68 -8.82 3.48 -3.94
N LEU A 69 -8.38 3.39 -2.67
CA LEU A 69 -6.97 3.25 -2.32
C LEU A 69 -6.36 2.00 -2.95
N LEU A 70 -7.02 0.84 -2.81
CA LEU A 70 -6.52 -0.43 -3.32
C LEU A 70 -6.47 -0.44 -4.86
N GLY A 71 -7.49 0.11 -5.52
CA GLY A 71 -7.53 0.20 -6.98
C GLY A 71 -6.45 1.13 -7.55
N ALA A 72 -6.21 2.27 -6.91
CA ALA A 72 -5.12 3.17 -7.30
C ALA A 72 -3.75 2.49 -7.11
N VAL A 73 -3.56 1.76 -6.01
CA VAL A 73 -2.34 0.98 -5.75
C VAL A 73 -2.12 -0.08 -6.82
N GLU A 74 -3.14 -0.86 -7.19
CA GLU A 74 -3.02 -1.87 -8.25
C GLU A 74 -2.66 -1.24 -9.61
N ALA A 75 -3.29 -0.11 -9.97
CA ALA A 75 -2.91 0.65 -11.16
C ALA A 75 -1.45 1.13 -11.11
N GLY A 76 -0.99 1.60 -9.94
CA GLY A 76 0.38 2.04 -9.73
C GLY A 76 1.40 0.90 -9.80
N LEU A 77 1.10 -0.26 -9.22
CA LEU A 77 1.95 -1.46 -9.30
C LEU A 77 2.13 -1.91 -10.75
N ASN A 78 1.05 -1.90 -11.55
CA ASN A 78 1.12 -2.15 -12.98
C ASN A 78 2.00 -1.13 -13.71
N ALA A 79 1.82 0.16 -13.44
CA ALA A 79 2.57 1.22 -14.10
C ALA A 79 4.09 1.17 -13.80
N ILE A 80 4.49 0.81 -12.58
CA ILE A 80 5.90 0.64 -12.23
C ILE A 80 6.46 -0.73 -12.60
N LYS A 81 5.65 -1.59 -13.26
CA LYS A 81 6.00 -2.96 -13.65
C LYS A 81 6.41 -3.84 -12.47
N TYR A 82 5.79 -3.65 -11.31
CA TYR A 82 6.00 -4.49 -10.15
C TYR A 82 5.28 -5.82 -10.34
N LYS A 83 5.97 -6.95 -10.11
CA LYS A 83 5.36 -8.27 -10.24
C LYS A 83 4.42 -8.52 -9.06
N HIS A 84 3.13 -8.64 -9.33
CA HIS A 84 2.08 -8.98 -8.35
C HIS A 84 1.05 -9.91 -9.00
N GLY A 85 0.22 -10.55 -8.19
CA GLY A 85 -0.92 -11.35 -8.67
C GLY A 85 -2.14 -10.48 -8.95
N ASN A 86 -3.15 -11.07 -9.59
CA ASN A 86 -4.45 -10.45 -9.82
C ASN A 86 -5.41 -10.76 -8.67
N GLY A 87 -6.57 -10.08 -8.63
CA GLY A 87 -7.66 -10.43 -7.73
C GLY A 87 -7.70 -9.63 -6.42
N GLY A 88 -6.90 -8.57 -6.31
CA GLY A 88 -6.74 -7.80 -5.07
C GLY A 88 -8.05 -7.10 -4.65
N LEU A 89 -8.70 -6.42 -5.60
CA LEU A 89 -9.98 -5.76 -5.35
C LEU A 89 -11.12 -6.76 -5.11
N GLU A 90 -11.14 -7.90 -5.80
CA GLU A 90 -12.12 -8.97 -5.59
C GLU A 90 -11.98 -9.57 -4.19
N ALA A 91 -10.75 -9.73 -3.70
CA ALA A 91 -10.49 -10.17 -2.33
C ALA A 91 -10.98 -9.14 -1.31
N ALA A 92 -10.70 -7.85 -1.54
CA ALA A 92 -11.18 -6.78 -0.68
C ALA A 92 -12.71 -6.71 -0.65
N SER A 93 -13.37 -6.84 -1.80
CA SER A 93 -14.83 -6.86 -1.91
C SER A 93 -15.46 -7.99 -1.08
N ARG A 94 -14.87 -9.19 -1.11
CA ARG A 94 -15.35 -10.31 -0.27
C ARG A 94 -15.25 -10.00 1.22
N VAL A 95 -14.16 -9.38 1.67
CA VAL A 95 -14.00 -8.98 3.07
C VAL A 95 -15.00 -7.87 3.46
N LEU A 96 -15.19 -6.89 2.59
CA LEU A 96 -16.13 -5.79 2.84
C LEU A 96 -17.60 -6.23 2.76
N SER A 97 -17.93 -7.34 2.10
CA SER A 97 -19.31 -7.84 2.08
C SER A 97 -19.81 -8.37 3.43
N SER A 98 -18.93 -8.55 4.41
CA SER A 98 -19.25 -9.07 5.74
C SER A 98 -19.20 -8.03 6.85
N ILE A 99 -19.05 -6.74 6.53
CA ILE A 99 -18.97 -5.64 7.52
C ILE A 99 -20.33 -5.00 7.79
#